data_AF-A0A7S2XZI2-F1
#
_entry.id   AF-A0A7S2XZI2-F1
#
_cell.length_a   1.000
_cell.length_b   1.000
_cell.length_c   1.000
_cell.angle_alpha   90.00
_cell.angle_beta   90.00
_cell.angle_gamma   90.00
#
_symmetry.space_group_name_H-M   'P 1'
#
loop_
_entity.id
_entity.type
_entity.pdbx_description
1 polymer ?
#
loop_
_entity_poly.entity_id
_entity_poly.type
_entity_poly.pdbx_seq_one_letter_code
_entity_poly.pdbx_strand_id
1 'polypeptide(L)'
;MRQFNAAWMYLMVLGLTGIEATNYYRVTTPSSTGTYEDAKTACGADKLVDVSGSVETTYLQNYLKSEFPQGRVVWIGLTGDGWESGENYEIPDGLVFTAEKNCAELTINAQGITTWSSISCATATPTIVCETACVNGDAGGKTLAGVCGCATSDLDTDGDLFADCEEDCDADETKQSPGSCGCGNPETDTDGDGTPDCAEECDEDPNKLLPLICGCGTAETDSDGDGTLDCKDECPVNADKILGGVCGCTSNDDGDTDNDGTANCIDGCPSDANKTEEGSCGCGNLETDTDGDGTADCVDDCQDDAAKIGPGVCGCGVADTDTDGDLTPDCNDDCPNDADKVSPGDCGCGAVDTDTDGDLTPDCTDDCPNDAAKTAEGQCGCGNLE
;
A
#
# COMPACT_ATOMS: atom_id res chain seq x y z
N MET A 1 57.12 11.43 -71.95
CA MET A 1 55.79 11.11 -71.39
C MET A 1 54.97 10.42 -72.47
N ARG A 2 54.89 9.08 -72.44
CA ARG A 2 53.89 8.36 -73.23
C ARG A 2 52.64 8.27 -72.36
N GLN A 3 51.58 8.98 -72.74
CA GLN A 3 50.25 8.72 -72.20
C GLN A 3 49.80 7.37 -72.76
N PHE A 4 49.64 6.37 -71.88
CA PHE A 4 48.92 5.15 -72.21
C PHE A 4 47.58 5.16 -71.50
N ASN A 5 46.53 4.96 -72.31
CA ASN A 5 45.15 4.79 -71.87
C ASN A 5 45.00 3.46 -71.11
N ALA A 6 44.40 3.52 -69.92
CA ALA A 6 43.79 2.43 -69.16
C ALA A 6 44.59 1.10 -69.08
N ALA A 7 45.60 1.05 -68.23
CA ALA A 7 46.13 -0.21 -67.71
C ALA A 7 45.34 -0.61 -66.45
N TRP A 8 44.81 -1.82 -66.45
CA TRP A 8 43.98 -2.38 -65.39
C TRP A 8 44.86 -2.68 -64.17
N MET A 9 44.53 -2.07 -63.03
CA MET A 9 45.28 -2.24 -61.78
C MET A 9 44.59 -3.33 -60.95
N TYR A 10 45.26 -4.47 -60.74
CA TYR A 10 44.84 -5.48 -59.76
C TYR A 10 45.62 -5.24 -58.47
N LEU A 11 44.91 -4.85 -57.40
CA LEU A 11 45.48 -4.59 -56.09
C LEU A 11 44.97 -5.68 -55.13
N MET A 12 45.85 -6.54 -54.62
CA MET A 12 45.49 -7.42 -53.51
C MET A 12 45.72 -6.64 -52.21
N VAL A 13 44.62 -6.26 -51.55
CA VAL A 13 44.64 -5.71 -50.19
C VAL A 13 44.08 -6.80 -49.29
N LEU A 14 44.90 -7.29 -48.35
CA LEU A 14 44.40 -8.13 -47.27
C LEU A 14 43.72 -7.21 -46.25
N GLY A 15 42.40 -7.05 -46.41
CA GLY A 15 41.53 -6.40 -45.44
C GLY A 15 41.00 -7.41 -44.43
N LEU A 16 40.59 -6.94 -43.26
CA LEU A 16 39.79 -7.70 -42.29
C LEU A 16 38.49 -6.93 -42.12
N THR A 17 37.34 -7.59 -42.24
CA THR A 17 36.04 -7.01 -41.86
C THR A 17 35.35 -7.97 -40.92
N GLY A 18 34.87 -7.47 -39.79
CA GLY A 18 33.97 -8.22 -38.91
C GLY A 18 34.61 -8.98 -37.75
N ILE A 19 35.74 -8.50 -37.22
CA ILE A 19 36.31 -9.04 -35.98
C ILE A 19 36.42 -7.88 -34.99
N GLU A 20 35.65 -7.94 -33.90
CA GLU A 20 35.86 -7.13 -32.70
C GLU A 20 37.33 -7.25 -32.29
N ALA A 21 37.95 -6.10 -32.05
CA ALA A 21 39.38 -5.88 -31.94
C ALA A 21 40.16 -7.04 -31.28
N THR A 22 41.30 -7.47 -31.86
CA THR A 22 42.55 -7.82 -31.12
C THR A 22 43.61 -8.63 -31.89
N ASN A 23 43.42 -9.06 -33.15
CA ASN A 23 44.41 -9.93 -33.80
C ASN A 23 44.96 -9.35 -35.11
N TYR A 24 46.26 -9.08 -35.16
CA TYR A 24 47.00 -8.77 -36.39
C TYR A 24 47.77 -10.00 -36.85
N TYR A 25 47.89 -10.22 -38.16
CA TYR A 25 48.68 -11.31 -38.71
C TYR A 25 49.68 -10.78 -39.74
N ARG A 26 50.95 -11.15 -39.60
CA ARG A 26 52.03 -10.78 -40.52
C ARG A 26 52.19 -11.87 -41.59
N VAL A 27 51.91 -11.54 -42.84
CA VAL A 27 52.11 -12.45 -43.98
C VAL A 27 53.25 -11.92 -44.85
N THR A 28 54.38 -12.63 -44.89
CA THR A 28 55.51 -12.35 -45.80
C THR A 28 55.63 -13.48 -46.82
N THR A 29 55.43 -13.19 -48.11
CA THR A 29 55.64 -14.16 -49.20
C THR A 29 56.76 -13.70 -50.14
N PRO A 30 57.95 -14.34 -50.12
CA PRO A 30 58.97 -14.10 -51.12
C PRO A 30 58.90 -15.19 -52.19
N SER A 31 58.02 -15.06 -53.18
CA SER A 31 58.13 -15.63 -54.54
C SER A 31 56.77 -15.69 -55.24
N SER A 32 56.81 -15.80 -56.57
CA SER A 32 55.71 -15.93 -57.53
C SER A 32 54.82 -17.18 -57.36
N THR A 33 54.68 -17.75 -56.16
CA THR A 33 53.90 -18.98 -55.92
C THR A 33 53.09 -19.02 -54.62
N GLY A 34 53.23 -18.07 -53.69
CA GLY A 34 52.36 -18.02 -52.50
C GLY A 34 51.01 -17.38 -52.83
N THR A 35 49.92 -18.10 -52.61
CA THR A 35 48.55 -17.66 -52.94
C THR A 35 47.72 -17.29 -51.70
N TYR A 36 46.63 -16.54 -51.90
CA TYR A 36 45.63 -16.26 -50.86
C TYR A 36 45.13 -17.54 -50.16
N GLU A 37 45.00 -18.64 -50.91
CA GLU A 37 44.56 -19.95 -50.37
C GLU A 37 45.59 -20.59 -49.42
N ASP A 38 46.88 -20.31 -49.60
CA ASP A 38 47.93 -20.78 -48.68
C ASP A 38 47.86 -20.03 -47.33
N ALA A 39 47.60 -18.72 -47.37
CA ALA A 39 47.40 -17.90 -46.17
C ALA A 39 46.09 -18.24 -45.44
N LYS A 40 45.03 -18.50 -46.20
CA LYS A 40 43.71 -18.94 -45.70
C LYS A 40 43.77 -20.28 -44.99
N THR A 41 44.56 -21.22 -45.52
CA THR A 41 44.81 -22.52 -44.90
C THR A 41 45.63 -22.40 -43.61
N ALA A 42 46.52 -21.40 -43.51
CA ALA A 42 47.44 -21.24 -42.38
C ALA A 42 46.88 -20.43 -41.19
N CYS A 43 46.17 -19.31 -41.42
CA CYS A 43 45.66 -18.45 -40.32
C CYS A 43 44.11 -18.48 -40.17
N GLY A 44 43.38 -19.26 -40.99
CA GLY A 44 41.91 -19.42 -40.93
C GLY A 44 41.14 -18.47 -41.86
N ALA A 45 40.05 -18.97 -42.46
CA ALA A 45 39.32 -18.30 -43.54
C ALA A 45 38.55 -17.04 -43.10
N ASP A 46 38.10 -17.04 -41.86
CA ASP A 46 37.31 -16.00 -41.20
C ASP A 46 38.16 -14.75 -40.87
N LYS A 47 39.48 -14.82 -41.10
CA LYS A 47 40.47 -13.81 -40.74
C LYS A 47 41.22 -13.23 -41.95
N LEU A 48 40.71 -13.38 -43.17
CA LEU A 48 41.30 -12.81 -44.39
C LEU A 48 40.22 -12.40 -45.41
N VAL A 49 40.19 -11.13 -45.83
CA VAL A 49 39.30 -10.62 -46.90
C VAL A 49 40.06 -10.49 -48.22
N ASP A 50 39.48 -11.03 -49.29
CA ASP A 50 39.94 -10.81 -50.68
C ASP A 50 39.23 -9.59 -51.26
N VAL A 51 40.00 -8.61 -51.74
CA VAL A 51 39.47 -7.41 -52.42
C VAL A 51 39.95 -7.43 -53.87
N SER A 52 39.50 -8.41 -54.64
CA SER A 52 39.79 -8.52 -56.07
C SER A 52 38.75 -7.75 -56.91
N GLY A 53 39.10 -6.54 -57.36
CA GLY A 53 38.24 -5.73 -58.23
C GLY A 53 38.81 -4.34 -58.56
N SER A 54 38.38 -3.74 -59.68
CA SER A 54 38.77 -2.38 -60.07
C SER A 54 38.14 -1.36 -59.11
N VAL A 55 38.91 -0.85 -58.16
CA VAL A 55 38.42 0.15 -57.19
C VAL A 55 39.08 1.50 -57.44
N GLU A 56 38.30 2.58 -57.51
CA GLU A 56 38.82 3.95 -57.54
C GLU A 56 39.61 4.23 -56.25
N THR A 57 40.76 4.90 -56.39
CA THR A 57 41.75 5.14 -55.32
C THR A 57 41.17 5.82 -54.08
N THR A 58 40.19 6.72 -54.26
CA THR A 58 39.48 7.42 -53.19
C THR A 58 38.65 6.47 -52.32
N TYR A 59 38.04 5.43 -52.92
CA TYR A 59 37.25 4.45 -52.18
C TYR A 59 38.15 3.57 -51.32
N LEU A 60 39.30 3.15 -51.85
CA LEU A 60 40.29 2.35 -51.12
C LEU A 60 40.88 3.11 -49.94
N GLN A 61 41.19 4.40 -50.12
CA GLN A 61 41.67 5.26 -49.03
C GLN A 61 40.62 5.48 -47.93
N ASN A 62 39.36 5.70 -48.30
CA ASN A 62 38.27 5.88 -47.34
C ASN A 62 37.96 4.59 -46.59
N TYR A 63 37.97 3.45 -47.28
CA TYR A 63 37.83 2.12 -46.68
C TYR A 63 38.97 1.80 -45.70
N LEU A 64 40.22 2.07 -46.09
CA LEU A 64 41.36 1.87 -45.19
C LEU A 64 41.31 2.79 -43.96
N LYS A 65 40.80 4.03 -44.10
CA LYS A 65 40.62 4.95 -42.98
C LYS A 65 39.46 4.58 -42.06
N SER A 66 38.37 4.01 -42.59
CA SER A 66 37.22 3.59 -41.78
C SER A 66 37.49 2.30 -41.01
N GLU A 67 38.22 1.36 -41.62
CA GLU A 67 38.47 0.03 -41.04
C GLU A 67 39.75 -0.01 -40.17
N PHE A 68 40.74 0.88 -40.37
CA PHE A 68 42.03 0.86 -39.66
C PHE A 68 42.38 2.21 -39.00
N PRO A 69 42.00 2.45 -37.73
CA PRO A 69 42.37 3.67 -37.01
C PRO A 69 43.87 3.70 -36.63
N GLN A 70 44.34 4.90 -36.26
CA GLN A 70 45.74 5.38 -36.21
C GLN A 70 46.81 4.37 -35.72
N GLY A 71 48.00 4.40 -36.34
CA GLY A 71 49.20 3.67 -35.86
C GLY A 71 49.40 2.26 -36.42
N ARG A 72 48.61 1.83 -37.41
CA ARG A 72 48.65 0.47 -37.97
C ARG A 72 49.47 0.40 -39.26
N VAL A 73 50.19 -0.72 -39.45
CA VAL A 73 50.97 -1.03 -40.66
C VAL A 73 50.15 -1.95 -41.57
N VAL A 74 50.01 -1.57 -42.85
CA VAL A 74 49.30 -2.37 -43.86
C VAL A 74 50.31 -2.81 -44.92
N TRP A 75 50.32 -4.10 -45.26
CA TRP A 75 51.18 -4.65 -46.32
C TRP A 75 50.33 -4.96 -47.57
N ILE A 76 50.78 -4.47 -48.73
CA ILE A 76 50.06 -4.62 -50.01
C ILE A 76 50.89 -5.49 -50.95
N GLY A 77 50.30 -6.57 -51.45
CA GLY A 77 50.91 -7.44 -52.45
C GLY A 77 50.51 -7.00 -53.87
N LEU A 78 51.48 -6.67 -54.72
CA LEU A 78 51.24 -6.40 -56.13
C LEU A 78 51.42 -7.70 -56.93
N THR A 79 50.38 -8.15 -57.63
CA THR A 79 50.48 -9.27 -58.58
C THR A 79 50.09 -8.78 -59.97
N GLY A 80 51.01 -8.94 -60.93
CA GLY A 80 50.78 -8.58 -62.32
C GLY A 80 52.03 -8.78 -63.16
N ASP A 81 51.90 -9.54 -64.24
CA ASP A 81 52.97 -9.83 -65.18
C ASP A 81 53.20 -8.61 -66.10
N GLY A 82 53.86 -7.57 -65.59
CA GLY A 82 54.07 -6.35 -66.38
C GLY A 82 55.03 -5.31 -65.82
N TRP A 83 55.76 -5.61 -64.75
CA TRP A 83 56.61 -4.63 -64.06
C TRP A 83 58.09 -4.96 -64.26
N GLU A 84 58.82 -4.10 -64.99
CA GLU A 84 60.28 -4.19 -65.08
C GLU A 84 60.92 -3.46 -63.88
N SER A 85 61.94 -4.08 -63.27
CA SER A 85 62.59 -3.55 -62.07
C SER A 85 63.34 -2.25 -62.37
N GLY A 86 63.21 -1.26 -61.49
CA GLY A 86 63.95 0.01 -61.58
C GLY A 86 63.21 1.13 -62.33
N GLU A 87 61.95 0.91 -62.71
CA GLU A 87 61.10 1.97 -63.27
C GLU A 87 60.25 2.66 -62.18
N ASN A 88 60.01 3.96 -62.40
CA ASN A 88 59.13 4.79 -61.57
C ASN A 88 57.74 4.84 -62.20
N TYR A 89 56.73 4.56 -61.39
CA TYR A 89 55.33 4.57 -61.82
C TYR A 89 54.56 5.63 -61.03
N GLU A 90 53.81 6.46 -61.76
CA GLU A 90 52.96 7.52 -61.21
C GLU A 90 51.52 7.05 -61.09
N ILE A 91 50.95 7.17 -59.90
CA ILE A 91 49.51 7.00 -59.63
C ILE A 91 48.88 8.41 -59.59
N PRO A 92 47.61 8.61 -59.99
CA PRO A 92 46.96 9.92 -59.86
C PRO A 92 47.01 10.42 -58.41
N ASP A 93 47.18 11.74 -58.24
CA ASP A 93 47.55 12.49 -57.02
C ASP A 93 49.05 12.62 -56.69
N GLY A 94 49.93 12.32 -57.66
CA GLY A 94 51.34 12.73 -57.59
C GLY A 94 52.23 11.86 -56.72
N LEU A 95 51.77 10.65 -56.37
CA LEU A 95 52.63 9.62 -55.79
C LEU A 95 53.45 8.94 -56.89
N VAL A 96 54.77 9.02 -56.77
CA VAL A 96 55.75 8.31 -57.60
C VAL A 96 56.33 7.17 -56.76
N PHE A 97 56.34 5.93 -57.27
CA PHE A 97 57.04 4.82 -56.62
C PHE A 97 58.01 4.11 -57.55
N THR A 98 59.11 3.59 -56.99
CA THR A 98 60.15 2.83 -57.68
C THR A 98 59.98 1.35 -57.39
N ALA A 99 59.74 0.53 -58.41
CA ALA A 99 59.56 -0.92 -58.22
C ALA A 99 60.93 -1.63 -58.16
N GLU A 100 61.41 -1.97 -56.96
CA GLU A 100 62.48 -2.95 -56.78
C GLU A 100 61.91 -4.20 -56.09
N LYS A 101 61.64 -5.25 -56.88
CA LYS A 101 61.27 -6.62 -56.48
C LYS A 101 60.36 -6.76 -55.24
N ASN A 102 59.05 -6.68 -55.50
CA ASN A 102 57.92 -7.40 -54.89
C ASN A 102 57.64 -7.33 -53.37
N CYS A 103 58.11 -6.36 -52.59
CA CYS A 103 57.57 -6.08 -51.25
C CYS A 103 57.61 -4.58 -50.90
N ALA A 104 56.58 -4.10 -50.20
CA ALA A 104 56.42 -2.70 -49.79
C ALA A 104 55.75 -2.60 -48.41
N GLU A 105 56.32 -1.79 -47.51
CA GLU A 105 55.71 -1.46 -46.21
C GLU A 105 55.01 -0.10 -46.28
N LEU A 106 53.77 -0.02 -45.78
CA LEU A 106 53.00 1.21 -45.74
C LEU A 106 52.67 1.62 -44.29
N THR A 107 53.08 2.82 -43.90
CA THR A 107 52.70 3.42 -42.61
C THR A 107 51.67 4.52 -42.84
N ILE A 108 50.52 4.43 -42.17
CA ILE A 108 49.42 5.41 -42.26
C ILE A 108 49.40 6.25 -40.98
N ASN A 109 49.42 7.57 -41.11
CA ASN A 109 49.25 8.51 -40.00
C ASN A 109 47.97 9.35 -40.15
N ALA A 110 47.72 10.27 -39.20
CA ALA A 110 46.51 11.08 -39.12
C ALA A 110 46.21 11.94 -40.36
N GLN A 111 47.20 12.19 -41.24
CA GLN A 111 47.01 12.93 -42.49
C GLN A 111 46.93 12.04 -43.75
N GLY A 112 47.13 10.73 -43.63
CA GLY A 112 47.14 9.77 -44.74
C GLY A 112 48.44 8.94 -44.81
N ILE A 113 48.74 8.39 -45.99
CA ILE A 113 49.98 7.65 -46.26
C ILE A 113 51.13 8.66 -46.38
N THR A 114 52.11 8.65 -45.49
CA THR A 114 53.13 9.72 -45.46
C THR A 114 54.57 9.29 -45.73
N THR A 115 54.95 8.02 -45.58
CA THR A 115 56.35 7.60 -45.81
C THR A 115 56.48 6.18 -46.36
N TRP A 116 57.49 5.98 -47.21
CA TRP A 116 57.88 4.69 -47.79
C TRP A 116 59.31 4.33 -47.37
N SER A 117 59.53 3.07 -46.97
CA SER A 117 60.86 2.47 -46.88
C SER A 117 60.93 1.18 -47.69
N SER A 118 61.90 1.10 -48.60
CA SER A 118 62.22 -0.13 -49.34
C SER A 118 63.00 -1.08 -48.43
N ILE A 119 62.47 -2.29 -48.18
CA ILE A 119 63.20 -3.38 -47.52
C ILE A 119 63.62 -4.41 -48.56
N SER A 120 64.90 -4.79 -48.58
CA SER A 120 65.37 -5.89 -49.41
C SER A 120 64.91 -7.23 -48.83
N CYS A 121 64.12 -8.01 -49.56
CA CYS A 121 63.80 -9.39 -49.19
C CYS A 121 65.05 -10.27 -49.28
N ALA A 122 65.79 -10.39 -48.19
CA ALA A 122 66.87 -11.36 -48.07
C ALA A 122 66.30 -12.79 -48.03
N THR A 123 67.06 -13.72 -48.61
CA THR A 123 66.79 -15.15 -48.84
C THR A 123 66.53 -15.95 -47.56
N ALA A 124 65.36 -15.77 -46.95
CA ALA A 124 64.87 -16.60 -45.85
C ALA A 124 63.75 -17.52 -46.35
N THR A 125 63.80 -18.79 -45.89
CA THR A 125 62.73 -19.78 -46.07
C THR A 125 61.40 -19.25 -45.52
N PRO A 126 60.26 -19.49 -46.21
CA PRO A 126 58.97 -18.92 -45.81
C PRO A 126 58.47 -19.56 -44.51
N THR A 127 58.23 -18.73 -43.50
CA THR A 127 57.46 -19.09 -42.30
C THR A 127 56.29 -18.12 -42.19
N ILE A 128 55.05 -18.63 -42.23
CA ILE A 128 53.85 -17.85 -41.92
C ILE A 128 53.77 -17.78 -40.39
N VAL A 129 53.88 -16.58 -39.81
CA VAL A 129 53.83 -16.37 -38.36
C VAL A 129 52.58 -15.56 -38.03
N CYS A 130 51.57 -16.23 -37.48
CA CYS A 130 50.33 -15.60 -37.02
C CYS A 130 50.57 -15.15 -35.54
N GLU A 131 51.01 -13.92 -35.27
CA GLU A 131 51.39 -13.45 -33.91
C GLU A 131 50.27 -12.61 -33.24
N THR A 132 49.80 -13.02 -32.05
CA THR A 132 48.76 -12.35 -31.24
C THR A 132 49.33 -11.36 -30.20
N ALA A 133 50.45 -10.69 -30.51
CA ALA A 133 51.20 -9.89 -29.55
C ALA A 133 50.77 -8.41 -29.50
N CYS A 134 50.66 -7.84 -28.31
CA CYS A 134 50.43 -6.40 -28.11
C CYS A 134 51.71 -5.61 -28.46
N VAL A 135 51.56 -4.41 -29.02
CA VAL A 135 52.70 -3.57 -29.41
C VAL A 135 53.21 -2.81 -28.20
N ASN A 136 54.53 -2.77 -28.00
CA ASN A 136 55.14 -1.99 -26.92
C ASN A 136 54.74 -0.50 -27.03
N GLY A 137 53.84 -0.05 -26.15
CA GLY A 137 53.32 1.32 -26.16
C GLY A 137 51.86 1.45 -25.69
N ASP A 138 51.12 0.35 -25.58
CA ASP A 138 49.75 0.35 -25.06
C ASP A 138 49.73 0.61 -23.53
N ALA A 139 48.75 1.39 -23.06
CA ALA A 139 48.70 1.95 -21.70
C ALA A 139 48.69 0.92 -20.55
N GLY A 140 48.55 -0.38 -20.86
CA GLY A 140 48.53 -1.49 -19.90
C GLY A 140 49.83 -2.31 -19.79
N GLY A 141 50.87 -2.03 -20.59
CA GLY A 141 52.16 -2.75 -20.51
C GLY A 141 52.09 -4.26 -20.85
N LYS A 142 50.99 -4.71 -21.46
CA LYS A 142 50.76 -6.10 -21.84
C LYS A 142 51.58 -6.45 -23.09
N THR A 143 52.10 -7.68 -23.15
CA THR A 143 52.79 -8.23 -24.34
C THR A 143 51.91 -9.18 -25.16
N LEU A 144 50.76 -9.58 -24.59
CA LEU A 144 49.73 -10.41 -25.23
C LEU A 144 48.36 -9.79 -24.90
N ALA A 145 47.42 -9.83 -25.84
CA ALA A 145 46.07 -9.30 -25.60
C ALA A 145 45.36 -10.17 -24.54
N GLY A 146 44.91 -9.54 -23.45
CA GLY A 146 44.03 -10.15 -22.47
C GLY A 146 42.55 -9.92 -22.81
N VAL A 147 41.65 -10.15 -21.85
CA VAL A 147 40.19 -10.00 -22.02
C VAL A 147 39.85 -8.54 -22.34
N CYS A 148 40.46 -7.59 -21.63
CA CYS A 148 40.31 -6.15 -21.85
C CYS A 148 41.14 -5.59 -23.02
N GLY A 149 41.69 -6.46 -23.88
CA GLY A 149 42.60 -6.09 -24.94
C GLY A 149 43.96 -5.57 -24.44
N CYS A 150 44.68 -4.84 -25.29
CA CYS A 150 46.06 -4.42 -25.03
C CYS A 150 46.19 -3.11 -24.22
N ALA A 151 45.17 -2.25 -24.25
CA ALA A 151 45.24 -0.88 -23.71
C ALA A 151 44.62 -0.70 -22.32
N THR A 152 43.78 -1.64 -21.88
CA THR A 152 43.06 -1.59 -20.59
C THR A 152 43.56 -2.70 -19.67
N SER A 153 43.63 -2.50 -18.35
CA SER A 153 44.09 -3.54 -17.40
C SER A 153 43.12 -4.72 -17.35
N ASP A 154 43.62 -5.96 -17.27
CA ASP A 154 42.78 -7.14 -16.89
C ASP A 154 42.78 -7.30 -15.36
N LEU A 155 42.64 -6.19 -14.63
CA LEU A 155 42.50 -6.27 -13.18
C LEU A 155 41.08 -6.78 -12.91
N ASP A 156 40.98 -7.67 -11.95
CA ASP A 156 39.75 -8.18 -11.38
C ASP A 156 39.87 -7.81 -9.89
N THR A 157 39.23 -6.71 -9.51
CA THR A 157 39.44 -6.04 -8.23
C THR A 157 38.73 -6.77 -7.08
N ASP A 158 37.59 -7.41 -7.32
CA ASP A 158 36.83 -8.16 -6.32
C ASP A 158 36.99 -9.69 -6.40
N GLY A 159 37.52 -10.22 -7.50
CA GLY A 159 37.82 -11.63 -7.68
C GLY A 159 36.66 -12.48 -8.20
N ASP A 160 35.63 -11.88 -8.82
CA ASP A 160 34.45 -12.60 -9.33
C ASP A 160 34.67 -13.31 -10.68
N LEU A 161 35.88 -13.19 -11.23
CA LEU A 161 36.35 -13.71 -12.52
C LEU A 161 35.95 -12.88 -13.74
N PHE A 162 35.32 -11.72 -13.54
CA PHE A 162 35.16 -10.67 -14.53
C PHE A 162 36.23 -9.61 -14.28
N ALA A 163 36.73 -9.03 -15.37
CA ALA A 163 37.72 -7.97 -15.23
C ALA A 163 36.97 -6.65 -15.10
N ASP A 164 37.52 -5.69 -14.35
CA ASP A 164 36.99 -4.34 -14.11
C ASP A 164 36.57 -3.59 -15.41
N CYS A 165 37.01 -4.05 -16.58
CA CYS A 165 36.68 -3.45 -17.88
C CYS A 165 35.43 -4.04 -18.55
N GLU A 166 34.97 -5.22 -18.13
CA GLU A 166 33.83 -5.96 -18.67
C GLU A 166 32.58 -5.85 -17.77
N GLU A 167 32.67 -5.05 -16.71
CA GLU A 167 31.60 -4.83 -15.75
C GLU A 167 31.55 -3.38 -15.28
N ASP A 168 30.48 -3.04 -14.56
CA ASP A 168 30.23 -1.69 -14.03
C ASP A 168 30.37 -1.63 -12.48
N CYS A 169 30.65 -2.77 -11.84
CA CYS A 169 30.70 -2.94 -10.39
C CYS A 169 32.01 -3.60 -9.94
N ASP A 170 33.15 -3.01 -10.31
CA ASP A 170 34.53 -3.50 -10.10
C ASP A 170 34.90 -3.96 -8.66
N ALA A 171 34.06 -3.70 -7.64
CA ALA A 171 34.35 -3.99 -6.24
C ALA A 171 33.24 -4.79 -5.53
N ASP A 172 32.31 -5.39 -6.28
CA ASP A 172 31.19 -6.18 -5.77
C ASP A 172 31.20 -7.59 -6.38
N GLU A 173 31.79 -8.54 -5.63
CA GLU A 173 31.93 -9.95 -6.03
C GLU A 173 30.61 -10.66 -6.37
N THR A 174 29.46 -10.05 -6.08
CA THR A 174 28.13 -10.61 -6.29
C THR A 174 27.36 -9.97 -7.45
N LYS A 175 27.87 -8.88 -8.04
CA LYS A 175 27.19 -8.14 -9.12
C LYS A 175 28.17 -7.54 -10.12
N GLN A 176 27.92 -7.80 -11.40
CA GLN A 176 28.62 -7.15 -12.52
C GLN A 176 27.98 -5.84 -12.98
N SER A 177 26.76 -5.57 -12.53
CA SER A 177 26.04 -4.36 -12.92
C SER A 177 25.26 -3.80 -11.73
N PRO A 178 25.17 -2.45 -11.59
CA PRO A 178 24.64 -1.82 -10.39
C PRO A 178 23.20 -2.23 -10.03
N GLY A 179 22.37 -2.62 -11.00
CA GLY A 179 20.96 -2.90 -10.74
C GLY A 179 20.22 -1.68 -10.18
N SER A 180 19.13 -1.92 -9.44
CA SER A 180 18.35 -0.84 -8.82
C SER A 180 18.97 -0.36 -7.50
N CYS A 181 19.65 -1.25 -6.78
CA CYS A 181 20.26 -0.95 -5.49
C CYS A 181 21.69 -0.39 -5.56
N GLY A 182 22.28 -0.34 -6.76
CA GLY A 182 23.70 -0.09 -6.94
C GLY A 182 24.58 -1.31 -6.60
N CYS A 183 25.89 -1.12 -6.77
CA CYS A 183 26.88 -2.10 -6.32
C CYS A 183 26.95 -2.12 -4.78
N GLY A 184 27.12 -3.30 -4.20
CA GLY A 184 27.31 -3.57 -2.77
C GLY A 184 26.03 -3.78 -1.97
N ASN A 185 24.85 -3.62 -2.57
CA ASN A 185 23.56 -3.79 -1.91
C ASN A 185 22.76 -4.92 -2.59
N PRO A 186 22.22 -5.91 -1.88
CA PRO A 186 21.44 -6.98 -2.50
C PRO A 186 20.14 -6.45 -3.11
N GLU A 187 19.69 -7.06 -4.21
CA GLU A 187 18.35 -6.83 -4.81
C GLU A 187 17.28 -7.67 -4.08
N THR A 188 17.30 -7.63 -2.74
CA THR A 188 16.27 -8.29 -1.93
C THR A 188 14.95 -7.56 -2.14
N ASP A 189 13.90 -8.33 -2.39
CA ASP A 189 12.51 -7.87 -2.51
C ASP A 189 11.72 -8.72 -1.52
N THR A 190 11.45 -8.14 -0.35
CA THR A 190 10.91 -8.86 0.81
C THR A 190 9.43 -9.19 0.65
N ASP A 191 8.65 -8.33 -0.02
CA ASP A 191 7.21 -8.51 -0.21
C ASP A 191 6.80 -9.04 -1.59
N GLY A 192 7.73 -9.07 -2.55
CA GLY A 192 7.57 -9.63 -3.87
C GLY A 192 6.83 -8.73 -4.86
N ASP A 193 6.82 -7.41 -4.65
CA ASP A 193 6.13 -6.45 -5.52
C ASP A 193 6.91 -6.10 -6.82
N GLY A 194 8.19 -6.50 -6.87
CA GLY A 194 9.10 -6.26 -7.97
C GLY A 194 10.01 -5.05 -7.80
N THR A 195 9.88 -4.32 -6.69
CA THR A 195 10.81 -3.29 -6.23
C THR A 195 11.68 -3.88 -5.13
N PRO A 196 13.01 -3.73 -5.19
CA PRO A 196 13.86 -4.19 -4.10
C PRO A 196 13.79 -3.23 -2.91
N ASP A 197 13.94 -3.76 -1.70
CA ASP A 197 13.87 -3.06 -0.41
C ASP A 197 14.74 -1.78 -0.39
N CYS A 198 15.87 -1.79 -1.09
CA CYS A 198 16.79 -0.65 -1.19
C CYS A 198 16.22 0.57 -1.95
N ALA A 199 15.19 0.35 -2.76
CA ALA A 199 14.62 1.29 -3.72
C ALA A 199 13.22 1.76 -3.30
N GLU A 200 12.79 1.37 -2.09
CA GLU A 200 11.52 1.75 -1.50
C GLU A 200 11.65 2.06 0.00
N GLU A 201 10.53 2.43 0.63
CA GLU A 201 10.45 2.72 2.06
C GLU A 201 9.48 1.77 2.79
N CYS A 202 8.87 0.83 2.08
CA CYS A 202 7.81 -0.06 2.57
C CYS A 202 8.07 -1.53 2.24
N ASP A 203 9.26 -2.01 2.59
CA ASP A 203 9.81 -3.34 2.28
C ASP A 203 8.88 -4.57 2.56
N GLU A 204 7.80 -4.41 3.34
CA GLU A 204 6.85 -5.49 3.68
C GLU A 204 5.42 -5.27 3.12
N ASP A 205 5.16 -4.19 2.37
CA ASP A 205 3.83 -3.86 1.82
C ASP A 205 3.80 -3.86 0.28
N PRO A 206 3.35 -4.96 -0.34
CA PRO A 206 3.45 -5.13 -1.79
C PRO A 206 2.45 -4.26 -2.59
N ASN A 207 1.71 -3.39 -1.90
CA ASN A 207 0.80 -2.43 -2.52
C ASN A 207 1.32 -0.99 -2.44
N LYS A 208 2.46 -0.75 -1.76
CA LYS A 208 2.99 0.59 -1.54
C LYS A 208 4.51 0.58 -1.48
N LEU A 209 5.12 1.43 -2.30
CA LEU A 209 6.56 1.72 -2.24
C LEU A 209 6.93 2.81 -1.21
N LEU A 210 5.93 3.58 -0.75
CA LEU A 210 6.12 4.70 0.17
C LEU A 210 5.03 4.66 1.25
N PRO A 211 5.32 5.05 2.51
CA PRO A 211 4.35 5.00 3.59
C PRO A 211 3.09 5.84 3.35
N LEU A 212 3.18 6.93 2.58
CA LEU A 212 2.09 7.90 2.38
C LEU A 212 1.50 8.39 3.73
N ILE A 213 0.19 8.67 3.80
CA ILE A 213 -0.44 9.29 4.99
C ILE A 213 -0.75 8.23 6.06
N CYS A 214 -1.18 7.04 5.65
CA CYS A 214 -1.54 5.97 6.56
C CYS A 214 -0.35 5.09 7.00
N GLY A 215 0.82 5.27 6.40
CA GLY A 215 1.96 4.37 6.60
C GLY A 215 1.93 3.14 5.68
N CYS A 216 2.95 2.31 5.78
CA CYS A 216 2.97 1.00 5.11
C CYS A 216 1.93 0.06 5.75
N GLY A 217 1.39 -0.86 4.97
CA GLY A 217 0.46 -1.91 5.40
C GLY A 217 -0.98 -1.47 5.64
N THR A 218 -1.29 -0.18 5.48
CA THR A 218 -2.64 0.38 5.70
C THR A 218 -3.14 1.09 4.46
N ALA A 219 -4.26 0.69 3.88
CA ALA A 219 -4.80 1.32 2.66
C ALA A 219 -5.16 2.81 2.87
N GLU A 220 -5.00 3.60 1.81
CA GLU A 220 -5.45 5.01 1.75
C GLU A 220 -6.94 5.07 1.40
N THR A 221 -7.77 4.43 2.22
CA THR A 221 -9.22 4.39 2.06
C THR A 221 -9.86 5.54 2.81
N ASP A 222 -10.90 6.13 2.22
CA ASP A 222 -11.85 7.05 2.83
C ASP A 222 -13.23 6.42 2.62
N SER A 223 -13.72 5.72 3.64
CA SER A 223 -14.86 4.83 3.56
C SER A 223 -16.20 5.57 3.51
N ASP A 224 -16.28 6.80 4.04
CA ASP A 224 -17.50 7.61 4.05
C ASP A 224 -17.46 8.83 3.12
N GLY A 225 -16.28 9.18 2.60
CA GLY A 225 -16.09 10.22 1.60
C GLY A 225 -16.02 11.64 2.18
N ASP A 226 -15.65 11.80 3.45
CA ASP A 226 -15.54 13.12 4.10
C ASP A 226 -14.22 13.85 3.80
N GLY A 227 -13.28 13.15 3.17
CA GLY A 227 -11.95 13.67 2.81
C GLY A 227 -10.86 13.36 3.84
N THR A 228 -11.19 12.69 4.94
CA THR A 228 -10.28 12.14 5.93
C THR A 228 -10.13 10.65 5.70
N LEU A 229 -8.89 10.19 5.61
CA LEU A 229 -8.65 8.75 5.44
C LEU A 229 -9.01 8.00 6.72
N ASP A 230 -9.50 6.77 6.59
CA ASP A 230 -9.91 5.89 7.68
C ASP A 230 -8.83 5.75 8.78
N CYS A 231 -7.55 5.81 8.39
CA CYS A 231 -6.42 5.71 9.30
C CYS A 231 -6.17 6.98 10.15
N LYS A 232 -6.78 8.10 9.78
CA LYS A 232 -6.75 9.41 10.45
C LYS A 232 -8.12 9.86 10.94
N ASP A 233 -9.13 9.02 10.77
CA ASP A 233 -10.51 9.29 11.12
C ASP A 233 -10.90 8.44 12.35
N GLU A 234 -11.42 9.07 13.40
CA GLU A 234 -11.96 8.33 14.55
C GLU A 234 -13.34 7.74 14.24
N CYS A 235 -13.99 8.21 13.17
CA CYS A 235 -15.32 7.82 12.73
C CYS A 235 -15.37 7.45 11.23
N PRO A 236 -14.64 6.42 10.76
CA PRO A 236 -14.42 6.11 9.34
C PRO A 236 -15.66 5.78 8.48
N VAL A 237 -16.85 5.81 9.05
CA VAL A 237 -18.11 5.47 8.38
C VAL A 237 -19.17 6.57 8.53
N ASN A 238 -18.82 7.71 9.13
CA ASN A 238 -19.70 8.84 9.35
C ASN A 238 -19.10 10.13 8.78
N ALA A 239 -19.51 10.46 7.56
CA ALA A 239 -18.96 11.59 6.84
C ALA A 239 -19.25 12.99 7.44
N ASP A 240 -20.10 13.06 8.45
CA ASP A 240 -20.39 14.31 9.16
C ASP A 240 -19.45 14.52 10.37
N LYS A 241 -18.60 13.53 10.71
CA LYS A 241 -17.73 13.55 11.89
C LYS A 241 -16.38 12.89 11.62
N ILE A 242 -15.30 13.61 11.95
CA ILE A 242 -13.94 13.07 12.03
C ILE A 242 -13.60 12.59 13.45
N LEU A 243 -14.15 13.25 14.46
CA LEU A 243 -13.93 12.94 15.88
C LEU A 243 -15.21 12.37 16.47
N GLY A 244 -15.09 11.34 17.31
CA GLY A 244 -16.24 10.69 17.93
C GLY A 244 -17.06 11.65 18.81
N GLY A 245 -16.40 12.54 19.53
CA GLY A 245 -17.10 13.44 20.47
C GLY A 245 -17.75 12.67 21.63
N VAL A 246 -18.70 13.31 22.31
CA VAL A 246 -19.39 12.75 23.48
C VAL A 246 -20.36 11.65 23.07
N CYS A 247 -20.96 11.81 21.90
CA CYS A 247 -21.95 10.87 21.36
C CYS A 247 -21.35 9.74 20.52
N GLY A 248 -20.02 9.71 20.40
CA GLY A 248 -19.32 8.82 19.48
C GLY A 248 -19.70 9.05 18.01
N CYS A 249 -19.35 8.08 17.17
CA CYS A 249 -19.48 8.19 15.72
C CYS A 249 -20.88 7.91 15.17
N THR A 250 -21.85 7.55 16.03
CA THR A 250 -23.21 7.14 15.58
C THR A 250 -24.22 8.27 15.56
N SER A 251 -23.93 9.37 16.24
CA SER A 251 -24.77 10.56 16.28
C SER A 251 -23.99 11.76 15.76
N ASN A 252 -24.61 12.53 14.87
CA ASN A 252 -24.06 13.78 14.35
C ASN A 252 -24.25 14.96 15.32
N ASP A 253 -24.97 14.73 16.41
CA ASP A 253 -25.38 15.78 17.35
C ASP A 253 -24.65 15.62 18.68
N ASP A 254 -23.43 16.18 18.77
CA ASP A 254 -22.76 16.48 20.06
C ASP A 254 -23.24 17.82 20.65
N GLY A 255 -24.30 18.40 20.09
CA GLY A 255 -24.91 19.61 20.61
C GLY A 255 -25.57 19.38 21.96
N ASP A 256 -25.79 20.48 22.65
CA ASP A 256 -26.49 20.57 23.92
C ASP A 256 -27.53 21.69 23.75
N THR A 257 -28.77 21.30 23.48
CA THR A 257 -29.82 22.22 23.03
C THR A 257 -30.26 23.16 24.15
N ASP A 258 -30.33 22.65 25.38
CA ASP A 258 -30.79 23.40 26.55
C ASP A 258 -29.65 23.96 27.41
N ASN A 259 -28.40 23.60 27.09
CA ASN A 259 -27.16 24.06 27.70
C ASN A 259 -26.99 23.62 29.16
N ASP A 260 -27.44 22.40 29.49
CA ASP A 260 -27.29 21.83 30.83
C ASP A 260 -25.94 21.11 31.08
N GLY A 261 -25.15 20.98 30.00
CA GLY A 261 -23.86 20.31 29.99
C GLY A 261 -23.88 18.87 29.49
N THR A 262 -25.06 18.34 29.16
CA THR A 262 -25.27 16.98 28.64
C THR A 262 -25.60 17.06 27.15
N ALA A 263 -24.87 16.30 26.34
CA ALA A 263 -25.15 16.29 24.91
C ALA A 263 -26.51 15.63 24.63
N ASN A 264 -27.27 16.17 23.67
CA ASN A 264 -28.62 15.74 23.31
C ASN A 264 -28.75 14.21 23.12
N CYS A 265 -27.70 13.56 22.62
CA CYS A 265 -27.66 12.13 22.33
C CYS A 265 -27.66 11.22 23.57
N ILE A 266 -27.22 11.74 24.72
CA ILE A 266 -27.12 11.04 26.00
C ILE A 266 -27.97 11.71 27.08
N ASP A 267 -28.76 12.70 26.69
CA ASP A 267 -29.67 13.43 27.56
C ASP A 267 -31.07 12.79 27.50
N GLY A 268 -31.60 12.39 28.65
CA GLY A 268 -32.96 11.89 28.78
C GLY A 268 -34.02 12.98 28.59
N CYS A 269 -33.64 14.24 28.74
CA CYS A 269 -34.48 15.42 28.56
C CYS A 269 -33.78 16.54 27.76
N PRO A 270 -33.50 16.36 26.46
CA PRO A 270 -32.69 17.27 25.61
C PRO A 270 -33.20 18.71 25.43
N SER A 271 -34.24 19.12 26.15
CA SER A 271 -34.84 20.45 26.07
C SER A 271 -35.20 21.03 27.43
N ASP A 272 -34.86 20.35 28.53
CA ASP A 272 -35.06 20.81 29.91
C ASP A 272 -33.73 20.95 30.64
N ALA A 273 -33.23 22.18 30.69
CA ALA A 273 -31.92 22.49 31.27
C ALA A 273 -31.76 22.17 32.78
N ASN A 274 -32.81 21.72 33.45
CA ASN A 274 -32.77 21.36 34.87
C ASN A 274 -32.76 19.84 35.09
N LYS A 275 -32.89 19.03 34.04
CA LYS A 275 -33.01 17.58 34.11
C LYS A 275 -32.24 16.94 32.97
N THR A 276 -31.38 15.99 33.31
CA THR A 276 -30.72 15.09 32.35
C THR A 276 -31.38 13.71 32.28
N GLU A 277 -32.33 13.45 33.18
CA GLU A 277 -33.11 12.22 33.26
C GLU A 277 -34.60 12.57 33.40
N GLU A 278 -35.46 11.78 32.76
CA GLU A 278 -36.90 12.02 32.69
C GLU A 278 -37.58 12.08 34.08
N GLY A 279 -37.12 11.25 35.03
CA GLY A 279 -37.75 11.14 36.35
C GLY A 279 -39.16 10.55 36.29
N SER A 280 -39.90 10.64 37.40
CA SER A 280 -41.29 10.14 37.46
C SER A 280 -42.28 11.11 36.83
N CYS A 281 -41.98 12.42 36.89
CA CYS A 281 -42.84 13.46 36.34
C CYS A 281 -42.60 13.76 34.85
N GLY A 282 -41.62 13.13 34.21
CA GLY A 282 -41.22 13.52 32.88
C GLY A 282 -40.33 14.76 32.83
N CYS A 283 -39.85 15.08 31.64
CA CYS A 283 -39.13 16.32 31.37
C CYS A 283 -40.03 17.56 31.53
N GLY A 284 -39.48 18.67 31.99
CA GLY A 284 -40.16 19.96 32.17
C GLY A 284 -41.01 20.09 33.44
N ASN A 285 -41.15 19.01 34.22
CA ASN A 285 -41.90 18.99 35.47
C ASN A 285 -40.95 18.76 36.65
N LEU A 286 -41.19 19.41 37.79
CA LEU A 286 -40.40 19.22 39.01
C LEU A 286 -40.82 17.93 39.73
N GLU A 287 -39.85 17.22 40.31
CA GLU A 287 -40.08 16.09 41.24
C GLU A 287 -40.37 16.61 42.65
N THR A 288 -41.35 17.52 42.78
CA THR A 288 -41.78 18.02 44.10
C THR A 288 -42.61 16.93 44.77
N ASP A 289 -42.35 16.72 46.06
CA ASP A 289 -43.07 15.79 46.93
C ASP A 289 -43.52 16.63 48.14
N THR A 290 -44.78 17.06 48.12
CA THR A 290 -45.32 18.07 49.04
C THR A 290 -45.53 17.49 50.44
N ASP A 291 -45.95 16.24 50.56
CA ASP A 291 -46.25 15.60 51.83
C ASP A 291 -45.11 14.72 52.38
N GLY A 292 -44.11 14.40 51.55
CA GLY A 292 -42.90 13.68 51.91
C GLY A 292 -43.07 12.16 51.94
N ASP A 293 -44.02 11.60 51.19
CA ASP A 293 -44.28 10.15 51.14
C ASP A 293 -43.34 9.38 50.19
N GLY A 294 -42.56 10.11 49.39
CA GLY A 294 -41.63 9.58 48.40
C GLY A 294 -42.18 9.50 46.97
N THR A 295 -43.43 9.92 46.76
CA THR A 295 -44.11 10.00 45.47
C THR A 295 -44.21 11.46 45.06
N ALA A 296 -43.75 11.79 43.85
CA ALA A 296 -43.82 13.17 43.39
C ALA A 296 -45.28 13.57 43.11
N ASP A 297 -45.64 14.83 43.40
CA ASP A 297 -46.99 15.41 43.27
C ASP A 297 -47.63 15.18 41.88
N CYS A 298 -46.81 15.06 40.84
CA CYS A 298 -47.24 14.83 39.46
C CYS A 298 -47.82 13.42 39.22
N VAL A 299 -47.46 12.45 40.05
CA VAL A 299 -47.88 11.04 40.01
C VAL A 299 -48.52 10.60 41.33
N ASP A 300 -48.81 11.55 42.21
CA ASP A 300 -49.51 11.36 43.47
C ASP A 300 -50.94 11.93 43.37
N ASP A 301 -51.94 11.05 43.49
CA ASP A 301 -53.34 11.44 43.48
C ASP A 301 -53.79 12.05 44.83
N CYS A 302 -52.94 12.01 45.86
CA CYS A 302 -53.17 12.46 47.23
C CYS A 302 -52.04 13.32 47.82
N GLN A 303 -51.50 14.25 47.02
CA GLN A 303 -50.39 15.21 47.26
C GLN A 303 -50.22 15.86 48.66
N ASP A 304 -51.23 15.82 49.53
CA ASP A 304 -51.22 16.39 50.89
C ASP A 304 -51.35 15.31 51.99
N ASP A 305 -51.36 14.02 51.66
CA ASP A 305 -51.60 12.88 52.56
C ASP A 305 -50.49 11.82 52.49
N ALA A 306 -49.46 12.01 53.33
CA ALA A 306 -48.28 11.16 53.32
C ALA A 306 -48.50 9.68 53.70
N ALA A 307 -49.73 9.28 54.02
CA ALA A 307 -50.11 7.89 54.24
C ALA A 307 -50.63 7.20 52.96
N LYS A 308 -50.90 7.95 51.89
CA LYS A 308 -51.55 7.47 50.67
C LYS A 308 -51.04 8.17 49.42
N ILE A 309 -50.64 7.39 48.43
CA ILE A 309 -50.39 7.85 47.04
C ILE A 309 -51.65 7.95 46.17
N GLY A 310 -52.82 7.61 46.74
CA GLY A 310 -54.08 7.60 46.02
C GLY A 310 -55.29 7.46 46.93
N PRO A 311 -56.48 7.94 46.50
CA PRO A 311 -57.58 8.26 47.40
C PRO A 311 -58.16 7.07 48.17
N GLY A 312 -58.00 5.83 47.69
CA GLY A 312 -58.63 4.69 48.34
C GLY A 312 -60.16 4.82 48.39
N VAL A 313 -60.79 4.25 49.41
CA VAL A 313 -62.25 4.22 49.57
C VAL A 313 -62.76 5.46 50.31
N CYS A 314 -62.01 5.90 51.32
CA CYS A 314 -62.32 7.06 52.17
C CYS A 314 -61.85 8.39 51.58
N GLY A 315 -61.15 8.39 50.45
CA GLY A 315 -60.48 9.57 49.91
C GLY A 315 -59.11 9.85 50.57
N CYS A 316 -58.47 10.93 50.14
CA CYS A 316 -57.23 11.41 50.75
C CYS A 316 -57.50 12.05 52.12
N GLY A 317 -56.53 11.96 53.03
CA GLY A 317 -56.55 12.53 54.38
C GLY A 317 -57.33 11.70 55.41
N VAL A 318 -57.91 10.56 55.01
CA VAL A 318 -58.70 9.67 55.87
C VAL A 318 -58.28 8.23 55.65
N ALA A 319 -57.83 7.54 56.70
CA ALA A 319 -57.39 6.15 56.60
C ALA A 319 -58.54 5.20 56.19
N ASP A 320 -58.25 4.23 55.32
CA ASP A 320 -59.17 3.13 54.98
C ASP A 320 -59.15 2.02 56.07
N THR A 321 -59.10 2.42 57.33
CA THR A 321 -59.12 1.50 58.47
C THR A 321 -60.49 0.82 58.53
N ASP A 322 -60.48 -0.49 58.74
CA ASP A 322 -61.65 -1.32 59.02
C ASP A 322 -61.42 -1.91 60.42
N THR A 323 -62.08 -1.33 61.42
CA THR A 323 -61.80 -1.61 62.83
C THR A 323 -62.33 -2.97 63.29
N ASP A 324 -63.46 -3.42 62.77
CA ASP A 324 -64.11 -4.68 63.16
C ASP A 324 -63.93 -5.82 62.15
N GLY A 325 -63.43 -5.53 60.95
CA GLY A 325 -63.06 -6.51 59.93
C GLY A 325 -64.23 -6.95 59.05
N ASP A 326 -65.27 -6.13 58.90
CA ASP A 326 -66.47 -6.44 58.13
C ASP A 326 -66.35 -6.11 56.62
N LEU A 327 -65.19 -5.59 56.21
CA LEU A 327 -64.83 -5.14 54.86
C LEU A 327 -65.39 -3.76 54.47
N THR A 328 -66.03 -3.04 55.39
CA THR A 328 -66.45 -1.66 55.22
C THR A 328 -65.54 -0.76 56.04
N PRO A 329 -64.75 0.12 55.38
CA PRO A 329 -63.90 1.04 56.12
C PRO A 329 -64.71 1.96 57.04
N ASP A 330 -64.17 2.31 58.20
CA ASP A 330 -64.81 3.09 59.27
C ASP A 330 -65.42 4.42 58.77
N CYS A 331 -64.90 5.00 57.68
CA CYS A 331 -65.42 6.23 57.08
C CYS A 331 -66.79 6.06 56.38
N ASN A 332 -67.13 4.83 56.01
CA ASN A 332 -68.35 4.43 55.32
C ASN A 332 -69.18 3.44 56.16
N ASP A 333 -68.79 3.20 57.40
CA ASP A 333 -69.47 2.33 58.34
C ASP A 333 -70.13 3.15 59.45
N ASP A 334 -71.45 3.08 59.56
CA ASP A 334 -72.20 3.75 60.63
C ASP A 334 -72.13 2.96 61.96
N CYS A 335 -71.56 1.76 61.94
CA CYS A 335 -71.37 0.83 63.05
C CYS A 335 -69.93 0.24 63.11
N PRO A 336 -68.86 1.06 63.16
CA PRO A 336 -67.44 0.66 62.95
C PRO A 336 -66.79 -0.25 64.02
N ASN A 337 -67.59 -0.84 64.91
CA ASN A 337 -67.12 -1.79 65.92
C ASN A 337 -68.05 -3.03 66.00
N ASP A 338 -68.92 -3.23 65.02
CA ASP A 338 -69.90 -4.31 64.92
C ASP A 338 -69.77 -5.03 63.58
N ALA A 339 -68.95 -6.09 63.55
CA ALA A 339 -68.65 -6.83 62.32
C ALA A 339 -69.86 -7.51 61.64
N ASP A 340 -71.02 -7.53 62.29
CA ASP A 340 -72.26 -8.08 61.73
C ASP A 340 -73.14 -6.99 61.06
N LYS A 341 -72.81 -5.69 61.19
CA LYS A 341 -73.61 -4.57 60.68
C LYS A 341 -72.77 -3.38 60.21
N VAL A 342 -73.01 -2.95 58.97
CA VAL A 342 -72.49 -1.67 58.40
C VAL A 342 -73.38 -0.45 58.68
N SER A 343 -74.57 -0.68 59.22
CA SER A 343 -75.57 0.35 59.48
C SER A 343 -76.41 -0.01 60.70
N PRO A 344 -76.80 0.97 61.54
CA PRO A 344 -77.65 0.73 62.69
C PRO A 344 -78.95 0.05 62.28
N GLY A 345 -79.22 -1.12 62.86
CA GLY A 345 -80.54 -1.76 62.80
C GLY A 345 -81.52 -1.12 63.79
N ASP A 346 -82.67 -1.75 63.99
CA ASP A 346 -83.67 -1.30 64.97
C ASP A 346 -83.13 -1.34 66.42
N CYS A 347 -82.24 -2.30 66.71
CA CYS A 347 -81.50 -2.38 67.97
C CYS A 347 -80.21 -1.54 68.01
N GLY A 348 -79.91 -0.77 66.95
CA GLY A 348 -78.63 -0.08 66.79
C GLY A 348 -77.47 -1.02 66.41
N CYS A 349 -76.24 -0.62 66.76
CA CYS A 349 -75.02 -1.41 66.58
C CYS A 349 -74.71 -2.27 67.82
N GLY A 350 -74.09 -3.43 67.62
CA GLY A 350 -73.63 -4.37 68.64
C GLY A 350 -74.71 -5.29 69.21
N ALA A 351 -75.94 -5.22 68.68
CA ALA A 351 -77.08 -6.02 69.09
C ALA A 351 -77.79 -6.59 67.86
N VAL A 352 -78.05 -7.90 67.87
CA VAL A 352 -78.76 -8.59 66.77
C VAL A 352 -80.23 -8.17 66.78
N ASP A 353 -80.79 -7.85 65.61
CA ASP A 353 -82.24 -7.55 65.45
C ASP A 353 -83.06 -8.86 65.43
N THR A 354 -82.94 -9.64 66.51
CA THR A 354 -83.70 -10.88 66.67
C THR A 354 -85.14 -10.55 67.00
N ASP A 355 -86.07 -11.19 66.29
CA ASP A 355 -87.51 -11.15 66.54
C ASP A 355 -87.93 -12.57 66.93
N THR A 356 -88.03 -12.83 68.24
CA THR A 356 -88.20 -14.18 68.78
C THR A 356 -89.61 -14.75 68.51
N ASP A 357 -90.63 -13.90 68.41
CA ASP A 357 -92.03 -14.32 68.25
C ASP A 357 -92.62 -14.07 66.85
N GLY A 358 -91.92 -13.32 65.99
CA GLY A 358 -92.24 -13.12 64.59
C GLY A 358 -93.24 -11.98 64.35
N ASP A 359 -93.35 -11.02 65.26
CA ASP A 359 -94.31 -9.91 65.18
C ASP A 359 -93.79 -8.65 64.46
N LEU A 360 -92.55 -8.71 63.97
CA LEU A 360 -91.81 -7.64 63.29
C LEU A 360 -91.27 -6.55 64.23
N THR A 361 -91.31 -6.75 65.54
CA THR A 361 -90.66 -5.90 66.54
C THR A 361 -89.46 -6.65 67.12
N PRO A 362 -88.22 -6.18 66.91
CA PRO A 362 -87.07 -6.87 67.47
C PRO A 362 -87.07 -6.82 69.00
N ASP A 363 -86.56 -7.89 69.62
CA ASP A 363 -86.58 -8.16 71.06
C ASP A 363 -86.02 -7.01 71.92
N CYS A 364 -85.10 -6.19 71.37
CA CYS A 364 -84.50 -5.05 72.06
C CYS A 364 -85.45 -3.86 72.25
N THR A 365 -86.50 -3.80 71.43
CA THR A 365 -87.53 -2.74 71.38
C THR A 365 -88.92 -3.27 71.68
N ASP A 366 -89.04 -4.58 71.91
CA ASP A 366 -90.28 -5.24 72.30
C ASP A 366 -90.33 -5.42 73.82
N ASP A 367 -91.33 -4.83 74.48
CA ASP A 367 -91.56 -5.06 75.91
C ASP A 367 -92.10 -6.48 76.20
N CYS A 368 -92.56 -7.19 75.15
CA CYS A 368 -93.19 -8.51 75.18
C CYS A 368 -92.58 -9.50 74.14
N PRO A 369 -91.25 -9.76 74.16
CA PRO A 369 -90.47 -10.45 73.09
C PRO A 369 -90.78 -11.94 72.87
N ASN A 370 -91.87 -12.47 73.44
CA ASN A 370 -92.31 -13.85 73.27
C ASN A 370 -93.84 -13.93 73.06
N ASP A 371 -94.50 -12.81 72.78
CA ASP A 371 -95.94 -12.69 72.56
C ASP A 371 -96.25 -11.93 71.26
N ALA A 372 -96.36 -12.68 70.16
CA ALA A 372 -96.55 -12.11 68.82
C ALA A 372 -97.85 -11.30 68.61
N ALA A 373 -98.69 -11.16 69.63
CA ALA A 373 -99.88 -10.32 69.60
C ALA A 373 -99.66 -8.93 70.24
N LYS A 374 -98.54 -8.68 70.93
CA LYS A 374 -98.29 -7.45 71.69
C LYS A 374 -96.81 -7.06 71.65
N THR A 375 -96.58 -5.79 71.35
CA THR A 375 -95.26 -5.15 71.40
C THR A 375 -95.02 -4.30 72.66
N ALA A 376 -96.05 -4.19 73.51
CA ALA A 376 -96.07 -3.36 74.72
C ALA A 376 -96.85 -4.04 75.85
N GLU A 377 -96.41 -3.86 77.10
CA GLU A 377 -97.13 -4.39 78.26
C GLU A 377 -98.56 -3.81 78.36
N GLY A 378 -99.56 -4.68 78.20
CA GLY A 378 -100.96 -4.35 78.50
C GLY A 378 -101.28 -4.40 80.00
N GLN A 379 -102.54 -4.13 80.39
CA GLN A 379 -102.98 -4.20 81.80
C GLN A 379 -102.77 -5.58 82.46
N CYS A 380 -102.73 -6.64 81.65
CA CYS A 380 -102.50 -8.01 82.08
C CYS A 380 -101.09 -8.54 81.75
N GLY A 381 -100.17 -7.66 81.34
CA GLY A 381 -98.83 -8.04 80.85
C GLY A 381 -98.85 -8.79 79.51
N CYS A 382 -97.71 -9.40 79.19
CA CYS A 382 -97.50 -10.25 78.00
C CYS A 382 -98.08 -11.67 78.19
N GLY A 383 -98.46 -12.34 77.09
CA GLY A 383 -98.92 -13.73 77.04
C GLY A 383 -100.40 -13.96 77.38
N ASN A 384 -101.18 -12.88 77.54
CA ASN A 384 -102.60 -12.92 77.90
C ASN A 384 -103.44 -12.17 76.85
N LEU A 385 -104.56 -12.77 76.41
CA LEU A 385 -105.58 -12.04 75.64
C LEU A 385 -106.10 -10.86 76.48
N GLU A 386 -106.20 -9.68 75.88
CA GLU A 386 -106.69 -8.44 76.54
C GLU A 386 -108.04 -8.60 77.25
#